data_AF-A0A7S2S624-F1
#
_entry.id   AF-A0A7S2S624-F1
#
_cell.length_a   1.000
_cell.length_b   1.000
_cell.length_c   1.000
_cell.angle_alpha   90.00
_cell.angle_beta   90.00
_cell.angle_gamma   90.00
#
_symmetry.space_group_name_H-M   'P 1'
#
loop_
_entity.id
_entity.type
_entity.pdbx_description
1 polymer ?
#
loop_
_entity_poly.entity_id
_entity_poly.type
_entity_poly.pdbx_seq_one_letter_code
_entity_poly.pdbx_strand_id
1 'polypeptide(L)'
;GVSSGSQSEDLFAEYMQGAWAHSTSIAETGGLLLRRPLEHQVQISPGAIREHIFAEAKRDLQASIGKPLEKKEFEARLEQWTSNVAYMYRLSERVLQEELAAIVAAAEAGDAMELDEAQQQLLLDCQHYANSWQEVLLILRHSTTLGTMGVVINRPLANRMSPQLANVFLSGLDNSDERTPSEQVADFTQSFREGVMYQGGPEFTQGPGILVHGVDLDGAAEVAPATKIFTGGHDSAAKAIQENKASPMDFRLFLGRRTWGPGELEREIQHGYWQPAACSRPVALKQCLALPKPLWHEVMELMGGSFKELSRLEITKRSDLET
;
A
#
# COMPACT_ATOMS: atom_id res chain seq x y z
N GLY A 1 -16.44 -21.99 -22.38
CA GLY A 1 -15.51 -20.90 -22.70
C GLY A 1 -15.46 -20.00 -21.51
N VAL A 2 -14.30 -19.86 -20.88
CA VAL A 2 -14.11 -19.03 -19.69
C VAL A 2 -14.07 -17.58 -20.16
N SER A 3 -15.12 -16.79 -19.92
CA SER A 3 -15.02 -15.33 -20.03
C SER A 3 -14.14 -14.89 -18.86
N SER A 4 -12.87 -14.63 -19.13
CA SER A 4 -11.98 -13.95 -18.20
C SER A 4 -12.66 -12.65 -17.77
N GLY A 5 -12.85 -12.45 -16.47
CA GLY A 5 -13.38 -11.21 -15.90
C GLY A 5 -12.49 -10.03 -16.29
N SER A 6 -12.83 -9.39 -17.41
CA SER A 6 -12.19 -8.17 -17.85
C SER A 6 -12.66 -7.02 -16.96
N GLN A 7 -11.74 -6.13 -16.63
CA GLN A 7 -12.03 -4.85 -15.99
C GLN A 7 -13.13 -4.11 -16.79
N SER A 8 -13.91 -3.27 -16.10
CA SER A 8 -14.86 -2.34 -16.72
C SER A 8 -14.29 -1.67 -17.97
N GLU A 9 -14.99 -1.72 -19.11
CA GLU A 9 -14.54 -1.08 -20.35
C GLU A 9 -14.39 0.44 -20.17
N ASP A 10 -15.31 1.06 -19.42
CA ASP A 10 -15.28 2.50 -19.13
C ASP A 10 -14.08 2.88 -18.27
N LEU A 11 -13.82 2.11 -17.20
CA LEU A 11 -12.66 2.36 -16.33
C LEU A 11 -11.33 2.12 -17.08
N PHE A 12 -11.31 1.14 -17.99
CA PHE A 12 -10.16 0.90 -18.86
C PHE A 12 -9.96 2.05 -19.86
N ALA A 13 -11.03 2.58 -20.45
CA ALA A 13 -10.96 3.76 -21.32
C ALA A 13 -10.46 5.00 -20.55
N GLU A 14 -10.97 5.25 -19.34
CA GLU A 14 -10.47 6.32 -18.45
C GLU A 14 -8.96 6.14 -18.16
N TYR A 15 -8.54 4.91 -17.87
CA TYR A 15 -7.13 4.59 -17.64
C TYR A 15 -6.27 4.95 -18.86
N MET A 16 -6.68 4.53 -20.06
CA MET A 16 -5.96 4.80 -21.30
C MET A 16 -5.94 6.28 -21.69
N GLN A 17 -6.94 7.06 -21.26
CA GLN A 17 -7.06 8.49 -21.55
C GLN A 17 -6.20 9.37 -20.63
N GLY A 18 -5.73 8.86 -19.49
CA GLY A 18 -4.86 9.64 -18.61
C GLY A 18 -4.69 9.10 -17.20
N ALA A 19 -4.34 7.82 -17.03
CA ALA A 19 -3.92 7.32 -15.73
C ALA A 19 -2.70 8.10 -15.22
N TRP A 20 -2.79 8.63 -14.00
CA TRP A 20 -1.71 9.36 -13.35
C TRP A 20 -1.65 9.08 -11.85
N ALA A 21 -0.46 9.28 -11.28
CA ALA A 21 -0.23 9.35 -9.85
C ALA A 21 0.93 10.31 -9.57
N HIS A 22 0.87 11.04 -8.45
CA HIS A 22 1.92 11.97 -8.03
C HIS A 22 2.16 11.83 -6.53
N SER A 23 3.42 11.80 -6.11
CA SER A 23 3.77 11.79 -4.70
C SER A 23 3.31 13.09 -4.02
N THR A 24 2.70 12.98 -2.85
CA THR A 24 2.32 14.12 -2.02
C THR A 24 3.05 14.06 -0.68
N SER A 25 3.11 15.19 0.02
CA SER A 25 3.67 15.26 1.39
C SER A 25 2.66 14.89 2.47
N ILE A 26 1.36 14.96 2.15
CA ILE A 26 0.26 14.71 3.07
C ILE A 26 -0.68 13.65 2.50
N ALA A 27 -1.30 12.91 3.40
CA ALA A 27 -2.38 11.98 3.08
C ALA A 27 -3.68 12.76 2.80
N GLU A 28 -4.46 12.29 1.82
CA GLU A 28 -5.75 12.88 1.48
C GLU A 28 -6.79 11.80 1.17
N THR A 29 -8.06 12.12 1.42
CA THR A 29 -9.17 11.21 1.08
C THR A 29 -9.28 11.03 -0.43
N GLY A 30 -9.38 9.79 -0.90
CA GLY A 30 -9.31 9.43 -2.32
C GLY A 30 -7.87 9.25 -2.84
N GLY A 31 -6.86 9.64 -2.06
CA GLY A 31 -5.46 9.38 -2.34
C GLY A 31 -5.01 7.96 -1.96
N LEU A 32 -3.77 7.63 -2.34
CA LEU A 32 -3.13 6.37 -2.03
C LEU A 32 -2.05 6.53 -0.96
N LEU A 33 -1.79 5.44 -0.22
CA LEU A 33 -0.57 5.24 0.55
C LEU A 33 0.18 4.05 -0.03
N LEU A 34 1.47 4.22 -0.32
CA LEU A 34 2.34 3.15 -0.76
C LEU A 34 3.29 2.79 0.39
N ARG A 35 3.41 1.50 0.69
CA ARG A 35 4.45 1.04 1.60
C ARG A 35 5.82 1.30 0.98
N ARG A 36 6.70 2.04 1.67
CA ARG A 36 8.08 2.23 1.19
C ARG A 36 8.91 0.94 1.37
N PRO A 37 9.90 0.68 0.50
CA PRO A 37 10.92 -0.34 0.77
C PRO A 37 11.65 -0.04 2.08
N LEU A 38 12.08 -1.07 2.80
CA LEU A 38 12.76 -0.92 4.09
C LEU A 38 14.07 -0.12 3.94
N GLU A 39 14.82 -0.37 2.88
CA GLU A 39 16.07 0.30 2.53
C GLU A 39 15.87 1.80 2.38
N HIS A 40 14.75 2.20 1.76
CA HIS A 40 14.42 3.61 1.58
C HIS A 40 13.78 4.22 2.83
N GLN A 41 13.04 3.44 3.63
CA GLN A 41 12.49 3.88 4.91
C GLN A 41 13.59 4.31 5.88
N VAL A 42 14.63 3.49 6.06
CA VAL A 42 15.68 3.77 7.05
C VAL A 42 16.57 4.97 6.70
N GLN A 43 16.53 5.44 5.45
CA GLN A 43 17.17 6.70 5.04
C GLN A 43 16.39 7.93 5.55
N ILE A 44 15.10 7.75 5.82
CA ILE A 44 14.15 8.80 6.23
C ILE A 44 13.93 8.78 7.73
N SER A 45 13.72 7.58 8.28
CA SER A 45 13.47 7.36 9.70
C SER A 45 14.62 7.92 10.55
N PRO A 46 14.37 8.82 11.51
CA PRO A 46 15.39 9.26 12.44
C PRO A 46 15.89 8.08 13.28
N GLY A 47 17.20 7.97 13.46
CA GLY A 47 17.79 6.93 14.32
C GLY A 47 19.23 6.57 13.95
N ALA A 48 19.82 5.68 14.75
CA ALA A 48 21.22 5.29 14.63
C ALA A 48 21.55 4.66 13.27
N ILE A 49 20.63 3.88 12.68
CA ILE A 49 20.85 3.27 11.36
C ILE A 49 20.98 4.32 10.27
N ARG A 50 20.14 5.36 10.31
CA ARG A 50 20.24 6.48 9.38
C ARG A 50 21.59 7.18 9.53
N GLU A 51 22.01 7.44 10.76
CA GLU A 51 23.32 8.05 11.02
C GLU A 51 24.47 7.18 10.51
N HIS A 52 24.37 5.86 10.68
CA HIS A 52 25.33 4.89 10.16
C HIS A 52 25.40 4.95 8.63
N ILE A 53 24.27 4.90 7.92
CA ILE A 53 24.19 5.00 6.46
C ILE A 53 24.85 6.31 5.97
N PHE A 54 24.54 7.45 6.58
CA PHE A 54 25.11 8.74 6.15
C PHE A 54 26.59 8.88 6.52
N ALA A 55 27.05 8.25 7.61
CA ALA A 55 28.47 8.17 7.93
C ALA A 55 29.25 7.33 6.91
N GLU A 56 28.70 6.19 6.49
CA GLU A 56 29.25 5.36 5.41
C GLU A 56 29.30 6.13 4.08
N ALA A 57 28.20 6.80 3.70
CA ALA A 57 28.17 7.59 2.47
C ALA A 57 29.23 8.70 2.46
N LYS A 58 29.47 9.32 3.63
CA LYS A 58 30.53 10.31 3.80
C LYS A 58 31.93 9.69 3.63
N ARG A 59 32.17 8.48 4.16
CA ARG A 59 33.44 7.76 4.00
C ARG A 59 33.69 7.40 2.54
N ASP A 60 32.69 6.87 1.85
CA ASP A 60 32.76 6.53 0.42
C ASP A 60 33.10 7.75 -0.42
N LEU A 61 32.44 8.89 -0.16
CA LEU A 61 32.74 10.14 -0.85
C LEU A 61 34.17 10.60 -0.58
N GLN A 62 34.64 10.57 0.68
CA GLN A 62 36.01 10.93 1.03
C GLN A 62 37.04 10.07 0.30
N ALA A 63 36.82 8.75 0.24
CA ALA A 63 37.66 7.82 -0.50
C ALA A 63 37.67 8.12 -2.01
N SER A 64 36.53 8.52 -2.58
CA SER A 64 36.40 8.83 -4.01
C SER A 64 37.13 10.11 -4.45
N ILE A 65 37.20 11.14 -3.58
CA ILE A 65 37.79 12.45 -3.92
C ILE A 65 39.32 12.40 -3.85
N GLY A 66 39.89 11.58 -2.95
CA GLY A 66 41.35 11.38 -2.82
C GLY A 66 42.16 12.60 -2.35
N LYS A 67 41.52 13.77 -2.16
CA LYS A 67 42.14 15.01 -1.66
C LYS A 67 41.20 15.75 -0.69
N PRO A 68 41.74 16.53 0.26
CA PRO A 68 40.92 17.39 1.10
C PRO A 68 40.20 18.45 0.26
N LEU A 69 38.90 18.66 0.52
CA LEU A 69 38.13 19.77 -0.02
C LEU A 69 37.83 20.78 1.08
N GLU A 70 37.53 22.01 0.69
CA GLU A 70 36.90 22.97 1.60
C GLU A 70 35.54 22.46 2.06
N LYS A 71 35.17 22.77 3.31
CA LYS A 71 33.96 22.28 3.96
C LYS A 71 32.70 22.46 3.10
N LYS A 72 32.51 23.66 2.54
CA LYS A 72 31.35 24.00 1.72
C LYS A 72 31.29 23.20 0.42
N GLU A 73 32.43 22.97 -0.23
CA GLU A 73 32.49 22.16 -1.44
C GLU A 73 32.20 20.69 -1.13
N PHE A 74 32.74 20.18 -0.02
CA PHE A 74 32.48 18.82 0.43
C PHE A 74 30.99 18.60 0.73
N GLU A 75 30.34 19.53 1.43
CA GLU A 75 28.91 19.47 1.76
C GLU A 75 28.05 19.44 0.49
N ALA A 76 28.34 20.29 -0.51
CA ALA A 76 27.62 20.32 -1.78
C ALA A 76 27.79 19.01 -2.57
N ARG A 77 29.01 18.43 -2.58
CA ARG A 77 29.25 17.12 -3.20
C ARG A 77 28.55 15.99 -2.45
N LEU A 78 28.50 16.05 -1.12
CA LEU A 78 27.79 15.06 -0.31
C LEU A 78 26.30 15.08 -0.60
N GLU A 79 25.68 16.26 -0.70
CA GLU A 79 24.28 16.40 -1.09
C GLU A 79 24.03 15.82 -2.49
N GLN A 80 24.89 16.13 -3.47
CA GLN A 80 24.78 15.54 -4.81
C GLN A 80 24.96 14.01 -4.78
N TRP A 81 25.90 13.51 -3.98
CA TRP A 81 26.19 12.08 -3.85
C TRP A 81 25.00 11.31 -3.24
N THR A 82 24.45 11.81 -2.13
CA THR A 82 23.31 11.20 -1.43
C THR A 82 21.98 11.41 -2.15
N SER A 83 21.92 12.28 -3.17
CA SER A 83 20.77 12.36 -4.08
C SER A 83 20.65 11.16 -5.04
N ASN A 84 21.71 10.34 -5.17
CA ASN A 84 21.68 9.13 -5.98
C ASN A 84 20.91 8.01 -5.27
N VAL A 85 19.65 7.82 -5.70
CA VAL A 85 18.71 6.84 -5.14
C VAL A 85 19.26 5.41 -5.20
N ALA A 86 19.85 5.00 -6.32
CA ALA A 86 20.35 3.63 -6.49
C ALA A 86 21.54 3.34 -5.57
N TYR A 87 22.46 4.31 -5.45
CA TYR A 87 23.57 4.21 -4.52
C TYR A 87 23.09 4.13 -3.07
N MET A 88 22.24 5.08 -2.64
CA MET A 88 21.75 5.11 -1.26
C MET A 88 20.96 3.85 -0.91
N TYR A 89 20.12 3.35 -1.83
CA TYR A 89 19.38 2.10 -1.65
C TYR A 89 20.33 0.90 -1.43
N ARG A 90 21.34 0.72 -2.29
CA ARG A 90 22.32 -0.37 -2.18
C ARG A 90 23.16 -0.27 -0.89
N LEU A 91 23.51 0.96 -0.50
CA LEU A 91 24.22 1.22 0.74
C LEU A 91 23.36 0.83 1.95
N SER A 92 22.09 1.25 1.98
CA SER A 92 21.14 0.89 3.03
C SER A 92 20.92 -0.62 3.09
N GLU A 93 20.80 -1.30 1.96
CA GLU A 93 20.70 -2.75 1.91
C GLU A 93 21.90 -3.43 2.59
N ARG A 94 23.12 -3.02 2.26
CA ARG A 94 24.35 -3.54 2.89
C ARG A 94 24.37 -3.29 4.39
N VAL A 95 24.10 -2.06 4.84
CA VAL A 95 24.09 -1.71 6.27
C VAL A 95 23.03 -2.53 7.01
N LEU A 96 21.82 -2.67 6.46
CA LEU A 96 20.77 -3.47 7.08
C LEU A 96 21.16 -4.95 7.21
N GLN A 97 21.83 -5.51 6.20
CA GLN A 97 22.34 -6.88 6.27
C GLN A 97 23.41 -7.05 7.36
N GLU A 98 24.33 -6.10 7.50
CA GLU A 98 25.36 -6.10 8.54
C GLU A 98 24.74 -6.00 9.95
N GLU A 99 23.79 -5.09 10.16
CA GLU A 99 23.10 -4.91 11.44
C GLU A 99 22.28 -6.15 11.82
N LEU A 100 21.52 -6.73 10.87
CA LEU A 100 20.76 -7.95 11.12
C LEU A 100 21.67 -9.15 11.41
N ALA A 101 22.80 -9.28 10.71
CA ALA A 101 23.77 -10.33 10.97
C ALA A 101 24.38 -10.19 12.38
N ALA A 102 24.65 -8.97 12.84
CA ALA A 102 25.12 -8.70 14.19
C ALA A 102 24.07 -9.10 15.25
N ILE A 103 22.79 -8.79 15.01
CA ILE A 103 21.68 -9.20 15.90
C ILE A 103 21.59 -10.73 16.00
N VAL A 104 21.68 -11.44 14.87
CA VAL A 104 21.63 -12.92 14.85
C VAL A 104 22.83 -13.51 15.61
N ALA A 105 24.04 -13.00 15.37
CA ALA A 105 25.24 -13.48 16.05
C ALA A 105 25.17 -13.26 17.57
N ALA A 106 24.67 -12.12 18.03
CA ALA A 106 24.44 -11.85 19.45
C ALA A 106 23.40 -12.81 20.04
N ALA A 107 22.33 -13.11 19.30
CA ALA A 107 21.31 -14.05 19.75
C ALA A 107 21.85 -15.49 19.90
N GLU A 108 22.68 -15.94 18.97
CA GLU A 108 23.34 -17.25 19.03
C GLU A 108 24.35 -17.37 20.18
N ALA A 109 24.97 -16.26 20.58
CA ALA A 109 25.88 -16.20 21.73
C ALA A 109 25.18 -16.27 23.09
N GLY A 110 23.84 -16.17 23.12
CA GLY A 110 23.04 -16.13 24.35
C GLY A 110 22.74 -14.72 24.86
N ASP A 111 23.17 -13.69 24.14
CA ASP A 111 23.01 -12.27 24.47
C ASP A 111 21.71 -11.67 23.88
N ALA A 112 20.79 -12.52 23.38
CA ALA A 112 19.55 -12.10 22.72
C ALA A 112 18.65 -11.17 23.57
N MET A 113 18.84 -11.15 24.89
CA MET A 113 18.09 -10.31 25.82
C MET A 113 18.70 -8.91 26.01
N GLU A 114 19.84 -8.61 25.38
CA GLU A 114 20.60 -7.34 25.53
C GLU A 114 20.60 -6.49 24.25
N LEU A 115 19.59 -6.63 23.37
CA LEU A 115 19.47 -5.79 22.18
C LEU A 115 19.35 -4.32 22.56
N ASP A 116 20.14 -3.46 21.92
CA ASP A 116 20.02 -2.02 22.10
C ASP A 116 18.75 -1.44 21.46
N GLU A 117 18.43 -0.19 21.76
CA GLU A 117 17.21 0.47 21.23
C GLU A 117 17.19 0.53 19.69
N ALA A 118 18.34 0.67 19.04
CA ALA A 118 18.42 0.74 17.58
C ALA A 118 18.15 -0.63 16.93
N GLN A 119 18.69 -1.69 17.52
CA GLN A 119 18.45 -3.08 17.11
C GLN A 119 16.98 -3.48 17.33
N GLN A 120 16.40 -3.10 18.47
CA GLN A 120 14.97 -3.32 18.73
C GLN A 120 14.09 -2.60 17.70
N GLN A 121 14.38 -1.32 17.42
CA GLN A 121 13.65 -0.57 16.41
C GLN A 121 13.80 -1.18 15.02
N LEU A 122 14.99 -1.66 14.64
CA LEU A 122 15.22 -2.34 13.37
C LEU A 122 14.36 -3.60 13.23
N LEU A 123 14.27 -4.42 14.28
CA LEU A 123 13.44 -5.63 14.26
C LEU A 123 11.96 -5.28 14.11
N LEU A 124 11.48 -4.23 14.78
CA LEU A 124 10.13 -3.72 14.62
C LEU A 124 9.88 -3.23 13.18
N ASP A 125 10.81 -2.46 12.61
CA ASP A 125 10.74 -1.97 11.24
C ASP A 125 10.70 -3.12 10.22
N CYS A 126 11.53 -4.15 10.41
CA CYS A 126 11.55 -5.38 9.63
C CYS A 126 10.22 -6.13 9.72
N GLN A 127 9.67 -6.31 10.93
CA GLN A 127 8.39 -6.98 11.13
C GLN A 127 7.24 -6.21 10.47
N HIS A 128 7.19 -4.90 10.67
CA HIS A 128 6.21 -4.04 10.03
C HIS A 128 6.31 -4.10 8.51
N TYR A 129 7.53 -4.03 7.96
CA TYR A 129 7.77 -4.17 6.52
C TYR A 129 7.29 -5.51 5.97
N ALA A 130 7.67 -6.63 6.61
CA ALA A 130 7.28 -7.96 6.18
C ALA A 130 5.74 -8.12 6.10
N ASN A 131 5.03 -7.56 7.08
CA ASN A 131 3.57 -7.63 7.16
C ASN A 131 2.82 -6.70 6.20
N SER A 132 3.50 -5.70 5.61
CA SER A 132 2.89 -4.67 4.77
C SER A 132 3.58 -4.50 3.42
N TRP A 133 4.42 -5.47 3.06
CA TRP A 133 5.33 -5.40 1.92
C TRP A 133 4.64 -5.01 0.61
N GLN A 134 5.01 -3.88 0.03
CA GLN A 134 4.39 -3.37 -1.19
C GLN A 134 2.86 -3.20 -1.12
N GLU A 135 2.29 -2.95 0.06
CA GLU A 135 0.89 -2.56 0.15
C GLU A 135 0.63 -1.25 -0.59
N VAL A 136 -0.50 -1.22 -1.28
CA VAL A 136 -1.10 0.01 -1.80
C VAL A 136 -2.44 0.14 -1.10
N LEU A 137 -2.64 1.24 -0.38
CA LEU A 137 -3.87 1.53 0.36
C LEU A 137 -4.62 2.68 -0.32
N LEU A 138 -5.93 2.57 -0.43
CA LEU A 138 -6.82 3.70 -0.77
C LEU A 138 -7.36 4.31 0.52
N ILE A 139 -7.15 5.62 0.70
CA ILE A 139 -7.69 6.35 1.85
C ILE A 139 -9.17 6.66 1.58
N LEU A 140 -10.06 6.06 2.37
CA LEU A 140 -11.50 6.28 2.26
C LEU A 140 -11.97 7.47 3.11
N ARG A 141 -11.22 7.80 4.17
CA ARG A 141 -11.48 8.94 5.03
C ARG A 141 -10.20 9.38 5.72
N HIS A 142 -9.89 10.66 5.65
CA HIS A 142 -8.81 11.29 6.41
C HIS A 142 -9.35 12.48 7.21
N SER A 143 -9.06 12.48 8.51
CA SER A 143 -9.44 13.56 9.42
C SER A 143 -8.37 13.73 10.50
N THR A 144 -7.94 14.97 10.72
CA THR A 144 -6.97 15.30 11.77
C THR A 144 -7.53 15.10 13.18
N THR A 145 -8.86 15.04 13.34
CA THR A 145 -9.53 14.88 14.64
C THR A 145 -10.10 13.49 14.86
N LEU A 146 -10.54 12.81 13.79
CA LEU A 146 -11.16 11.48 13.87
C LEU A 146 -10.26 10.35 13.34
N GLY A 147 -9.03 10.68 12.94
CA GLY A 147 -8.08 9.74 12.38
C GLY A 147 -8.30 9.41 10.90
N THR A 148 -7.56 8.42 10.42
CA THR A 148 -7.56 7.98 9.02
C THR A 148 -8.11 6.56 8.90
N MET A 149 -8.81 6.27 7.82
CA MET A 149 -9.31 4.94 7.48
C MET A 149 -9.15 4.68 5.99
N GLY A 150 -8.71 3.49 5.63
CA GLY A 150 -8.56 3.07 4.25
C GLY A 150 -8.52 1.55 4.07
N VAL A 151 -8.41 1.12 2.82
CA VAL A 151 -8.41 -0.29 2.45
C VAL A 151 -7.22 -0.63 1.55
N VAL A 152 -6.55 -1.76 1.80
CA VAL A 152 -5.47 -2.29 0.96
C VAL A 152 -6.07 -2.80 -0.35
N ILE A 153 -5.66 -2.22 -1.48
CA ILE A 153 -6.27 -2.44 -2.80
C ILE A 153 -5.55 -3.48 -3.67
N ASN A 154 -4.46 -4.09 -3.18
CA ASN A 154 -3.64 -5.04 -3.94
C ASN A 154 -3.45 -6.39 -3.25
N ARG A 155 -4.42 -6.81 -2.43
CA ARG A 155 -4.45 -8.12 -1.75
C ARG A 155 -5.71 -8.90 -2.11
N PRO A 156 -5.79 -9.51 -3.31
CA PRO A 156 -6.93 -10.35 -3.66
C PRO A 156 -7.00 -11.56 -2.73
N LEU A 157 -8.20 -11.83 -2.22
CA LEU A 157 -8.50 -12.92 -1.27
C LEU A 157 -9.30 -14.04 -1.96
N ALA A 158 -10.31 -13.68 -2.73
CA ALA A 158 -11.14 -14.61 -3.49
C ALA A 158 -11.56 -14.00 -4.82
N ASN A 159 -11.59 -14.80 -5.87
CA ASN A 159 -11.97 -14.38 -7.22
C ASN A 159 -13.40 -14.80 -7.61
N ARG A 160 -14.15 -15.38 -6.67
CA ARG A 160 -15.54 -15.80 -6.82
C ARG A 160 -16.29 -15.63 -5.52
N MET A 161 -17.54 -15.20 -5.61
CA MET A 161 -18.43 -15.09 -4.46
C MET A 161 -19.15 -16.42 -4.19
N SER A 162 -19.11 -16.86 -2.93
CA SER A 162 -19.91 -17.96 -2.41
C SER A 162 -20.97 -17.43 -1.43
N PRO A 163 -22.05 -18.18 -1.13
CA PRO A 163 -23.03 -17.78 -0.13
C PRO A 163 -22.42 -17.47 1.24
N GLN A 164 -21.40 -18.23 1.65
CA GLN A 164 -20.69 -18.02 2.91
C GLN A 164 -19.92 -16.71 2.90
N LEU A 165 -19.20 -16.41 1.81
CA LEU A 165 -18.47 -15.15 1.67
C LEU A 165 -19.41 -13.96 1.57
N ALA A 166 -20.55 -14.09 0.89
CA ALA A 166 -21.57 -13.05 0.83
C ALA A 166 -22.16 -12.77 2.21
N ASN A 167 -22.45 -13.82 2.99
CA ASN A 167 -22.94 -13.66 4.35
C ASN A 167 -21.91 -12.94 5.24
N VAL A 168 -20.64 -13.35 5.19
CA VAL A 168 -19.54 -12.68 5.90
C VAL A 168 -19.39 -11.23 5.46
N PHE A 169 -19.47 -10.96 4.16
CA PHE A 169 -19.34 -9.61 3.63
C PHE A 169 -20.50 -8.70 4.07
N LEU A 170 -21.74 -9.17 4.04
CA LEU A 170 -22.91 -8.35 4.37
C LEU A 170 -23.14 -8.21 5.87
N SER A 171 -22.95 -9.29 6.65
CA SER A 171 -23.28 -9.32 8.08
C SER A 171 -22.06 -9.28 9.00
N GLY A 172 -20.86 -9.54 8.49
CA GLY A 172 -19.69 -9.85 9.32
C GLY A 172 -19.71 -11.28 9.87
N LEU A 173 -18.73 -11.58 10.71
CA LEU A 173 -18.57 -12.81 11.49
C LEU A 173 -19.07 -12.63 12.93
N ASP A 174 -19.13 -11.39 13.40
CA ASP A 174 -19.69 -11.08 14.71
C ASP A 174 -21.19 -11.39 14.71
N ASN A 175 -21.62 -12.27 15.62
CA ASN A 175 -23.02 -12.64 15.80
C ASN A 175 -23.82 -11.49 16.45
N SER A 176 -23.98 -10.37 15.76
CA SER A 176 -25.00 -9.40 16.11
C SER A 176 -26.38 -9.95 15.72
N ASP A 177 -27.41 -9.60 16.48
CA ASP A 177 -28.79 -10.09 16.28
C ASP A 177 -29.41 -9.67 14.93
N GLU A 178 -28.75 -8.78 14.17
CA GLU A 178 -29.18 -8.29 12.86
C GLU A 178 -28.55 -9.11 11.72
N ARG A 179 -29.10 -10.30 11.47
CA ARG A 179 -28.72 -11.11 10.31
C ARG A 179 -29.32 -10.55 9.03
N THR A 180 -28.51 -10.44 7.98
CA THR A 180 -28.99 -10.11 6.65
C THR A 180 -29.98 -11.18 6.17
N PRO A 181 -31.18 -10.82 5.66
CA PRO A 181 -32.15 -11.78 5.13
C PRO A 181 -31.54 -12.71 4.09
N SER A 182 -31.95 -13.99 4.10
CA SER A 182 -31.38 -15.01 3.21
C SER A 182 -31.58 -14.69 1.72
N GLU A 183 -32.67 -14.00 1.37
CA GLU A 183 -32.93 -13.54 0.00
C GLU A 183 -31.89 -12.52 -0.45
N GLN A 184 -31.57 -11.53 0.38
CA GLN A 184 -30.55 -10.52 0.08
C GLN A 184 -29.15 -11.13 -0.03
N VAL A 185 -28.82 -12.12 0.80
CA VAL A 185 -27.55 -12.87 0.67
C VAL A 185 -27.51 -13.65 -0.65
N ALA A 186 -28.61 -14.29 -1.04
CA ALA A 186 -28.68 -15.03 -2.31
C ALA A 186 -28.55 -14.08 -3.52
N ASP A 187 -29.26 -12.95 -3.49
CA ASP A 187 -29.22 -11.92 -4.53
C ASP A 187 -27.82 -11.33 -4.68
N PHE A 188 -27.16 -10.99 -3.56
CA PHE A 188 -25.80 -10.50 -3.57
C PHE A 188 -24.81 -11.55 -4.10
N THR A 189 -24.95 -12.81 -3.67
CA THR A 189 -24.12 -13.92 -4.13
C THR A 189 -24.24 -14.11 -5.65
N GLN A 190 -25.46 -14.07 -6.16
CA GLN A 190 -25.72 -14.24 -7.59
C GLN A 190 -25.19 -13.06 -8.40
N SER A 191 -25.38 -11.83 -7.90
CA SER A 191 -24.92 -10.62 -8.56
C SER A 191 -23.39 -10.56 -8.59
N PHE A 192 -22.73 -10.77 -7.46
CA PHE A 192 -21.27 -10.69 -7.34
C PHE A 192 -20.55 -12.02 -7.59
N ARG A 193 -21.17 -12.97 -8.29
CA ARG A 193 -20.61 -14.32 -8.51
C ARG A 193 -19.16 -14.30 -9.02
N GLU A 194 -18.87 -13.45 -9.99
CA GLU A 194 -17.52 -13.26 -10.57
C GLU A 194 -16.81 -12.01 -10.00
N GLY A 195 -17.35 -11.42 -8.93
CA GLY A 195 -16.74 -10.32 -8.21
C GLY A 195 -15.54 -10.77 -7.38
N VAL A 196 -14.63 -9.84 -7.12
CA VAL A 196 -13.39 -10.12 -6.41
C VAL A 196 -13.38 -9.48 -5.05
N MET A 197 -13.03 -10.31 -4.08
CA MET A 197 -12.87 -9.93 -2.69
C MET A 197 -11.40 -9.73 -2.37
N TYR A 198 -11.12 -8.70 -1.58
CA TYR A 198 -9.80 -8.25 -1.19
C TYR A 198 -9.68 -8.24 0.33
N GLN A 199 -8.48 -8.51 0.84
CA GLN A 199 -8.14 -8.20 2.22
C GLN A 199 -7.82 -6.71 2.30
N GLY A 200 -8.74 -5.92 2.89
CA GLY A 200 -8.63 -4.47 3.03
C GLY A 200 -7.76 -4.02 4.21
N GLY A 201 -7.44 -4.91 5.15
CA GLY A 201 -6.53 -4.62 6.26
C GLY A 201 -6.69 -5.63 7.40
N PRO A 202 -5.80 -5.59 8.42
CA PRO A 202 -5.86 -6.49 9.56
C PRO A 202 -6.94 -6.11 10.59
N GLU A 203 -7.41 -4.86 10.63
CA GLU A 203 -8.45 -4.43 11.55
C GLU A 203 -9.86 -4.69 11.01
N PHE A 204 -10.83 -4.89 11.90
CA PHE A 204 -12.25 -5.09 11.58
C PHE A 204 -12.55 -6.25 10.60
N THR A 205 -11.71 -7.29 10.58
CA THR A 205 -11.89 -8.46 9.71
C THR A 205 -13.12 -9.31 10.05
N GLN A 206 -13.69 -9.13 11.25
CA GLN A 206 -14.92 -9.78 11.70
C GLN A 206 -16.18 -8.93 11.46
N GLY A 207 -16.05 -7.68 11.05
CA GLY A 207 -17.18 -6.80 10.72
C GLY A 207 -17.68 -6.98 9.29
N PRO A 208 -18.76 -6.28 8.91
CA PRO A 208 -19.20 -6.23 7.52
C PRO A 208 -18.13 -5.62 6.61
N GLY A 209 -18.12 -6.06 5.36
CA GLY A 209 -17.19 -5.61 4.34
C GLY A 209 -17.48 -4.20 3.84
N ILE A 210 -16.54 -3.67 3.07
CA ILE A 210 -16.60 -2.35 2.46
C ILE A 210 -16.66 -2.53 0.95
N LEU A 211 -17.76 -2.05 0.34
CA LEU A 211 -17.88 -1.93 -1.10
C LEU A 211 -17.27 -0.59 -1.55
N VAL A 212 -16.37 -0.62 -2.53
CA VAL A 212 -15.82 0.59 -3.17
C VAL A 212 -16.04 0.49 -4.68
N HIS A 213 -16.52 1.56 -5.31
CA HIS A 213 -16.83 1.56 -6.73
C HIS A 213 -16.84 2.94 -7.37
N GLY A 214 -16.98 2.95 -8.68
CA GLY A 214 -17.04 4.14 -9.50
C GLY A 214 -18.44 4.60 -9.93
N VAL A 215 -19.48 3.86 -9.55
CA VAL A 215 -20.86 4.07 -10.00
C VAL A 215 -21.63 4.93 -9.00
N ASP A 216 -22.38 5.93 -9.44
CA ASP A 216 -23.27 6.72 -8.58
C ASP A 216 -24.56 5.93 -8.32
N LEU A 217 -24.73 5.44 -7.09
CA LEU A 217 -25.80 4.51 -6.72
C LEU A 217 -26.55 5.02 -5.48
N ASP A 218 -27.83 4.68 -5.38
CA ASP A 218 -28.60 4.96 -4.18
C ASP A 218 -28.03 4.21 -2.97
N GLY A 219 -27.95 4.89 -1.83
CA GLY A 219 -27.29 4.40 -0.63
C GLY A 219 -25.75 4.39 -0.67
N ALA A 220 -25.13 4.90 -1.74
CA ALA A 220 -23.68 5.10 -1.82
C ALA A 220 -23.29 6.54 -1.42
N ALA A 221 -22.11 6.70 -0.83
CA ALA A 221 -21.54 7.97 -0.45
C ALA A 221 -20.20 8.18 -1.16
N GLU A 222 -20.01 9.35 -1.78
CA GLU A 222 -18.73 9.71 -2.38
C GLU A 222 -17.68 9.91 -1.26
N VAL A 223 -16.49 9.32 -1.40
CA VAL A 223 -15.45 9.37 -0.35
C VAL A 223 -14.97 10.79 -0.10
N ALA A 224 -14.87 11.59 -1.17
CA ALA A 224 -14.63 13.03 -1.13
C ALA A 224 -15.18 13.69 -2.40
N PRO A 225 -15.54 14.98 -2.34
CA PRO A 225 -16.13 15.67 -3.49
C PRO A 225 -15.29 15.55 -4.77
N ALA A 226 -15.96 15.24 -5.89
CA ALA A 226 -15.38 15.15 -7.23
C ALA A 226 -14.38 14.01 -7.47
N THR A 227 -14.20 13.09 -6.52
CA THR A 227 -13.39 11.88 -6.71
C THR A 227 -14.09 10.84 -7.60
N LYS A 228 -15.43 10.82 -7.60
CA LYS A 228 -16.28 9.79 -8.21
C LYS A 228 -15.90 8.38 -7.75
N ILE A 229 -15.43 8.28 -6.51
CA ILE A 229 -15.17 7.04 -5.78
C ILE A 229 -16.20 6.97 -4.66
N PHE A 230 -16.96 5.89 -4.62
CA PHE A 230 -18.08 5.73 -3.71
C PHE A 230 -17.89 4.52 -2.81
N THR A 231 -18.47 4.59 -1.61
CA THR A 231 -18.66 3.45 -0.70
C THR A 231 -20.13 3.23 -0.40
N GLY A 232 -20.51 1.99 -0.07
CA GLY A 232 -21.90 1.64 0.25
C GLY A 232 -22.72 1.23 -0.98
N GLY A 233 -24.04 1.40 -0.92
CA GLY A 233 -24.93 1.09 -2.05
C GLY A 233 -25.06 -0.40 -2.41
N HIS A 234 -24.87 -1.32 -1.46
CA HIS A 234 -24.84 -2.78 -1.70
C HIS A 234 -26.04 -3.31 -2.49
N ASP A 235 -27.26 -2.94 -2.10
CA ASP A 235 -28.50 -3.40 -2.74
C ASP A 235 -28.65 -2.82 -4.14
N SER A 236 -28.38 -1.52 -4.28
CA SER A 236 -28.38 -0.82 -5.56
C SER A 236 -27.34 -1.39 -6.52
N ALA A 237 -26.17 -1.80 -6.01
CA ALA A 237 -25.12 -2.42 -6.79
C ALA A 237 -25.53 -3.82 -7.29
N ALA A 238 -26.09 -4.65 -6.40
CA ALA A 238 -26.61 -5.97 -6.78
C ALA A 238 -27.70 -5.83 -7.85
N LYS A 239 -28.65 -4.90 -7.66
CA LYS A 239 -29.70 -4.61 -8.63
C LYS A 239 -29.15 -4.11 -9.97
N ALA A 240 -28.18 -3.19 -9.95
CA ALA A 240 -27.55 -2.68 -11.17
C ALA A 240 -26.87 -3.80 -11.98
N ILE A 241 -26.25 -4.76 -11.30
CA ILE A 241 -25.65 -5.94 -11.95
C ILE A 241 -26.73 -6.84 -12.55
N GLN A 242 -27.79 -7.16 -11.80
CA GLN A 242 -28.90 -7.99 -12.28
C GLN A 242 -29.61 -7.38 -13.50
N GLU A 243 -29.72 -6.06 -13.53
CA GLU A 243 -30.29 -5.29 -14.64
C GLU A 243 -29.30 -5.09 -15.81
N ASN A 244 -28.08 -5.65 -15.74
CA ASN A 244 -26.99 -5.48 -16.72
C ASN A 244 -26.59 -4.01 -16.96
N LYS A 245 -26.75 -3.15 -15.95
CA LYS A 245 -26.31 -1.74 -15.97
C LYS A 245 -24.90 -1.56 -15.40
N ALA A 246 -24.40 -2.57 -14.69
CA ALA A 246 -23.04 -2.63 -14.17
C ALA A 246 -22.53 -4.08 -14.22
N SER A 247 -21.21 -4.23 -14.20
CA SER A 247 -20.52 -5.50 -14.07
C SER A 247 -20.10 -5.74 -12.61
N PRO A 248 -20.04 -6.99 -12.12
CA PRO A 248 -19.42 -7.29 -10.82
C PRO A 248 -17.99 -6.73 -10.69
N MET A 249 -17.28 -6.59 -11.81
CA MET A 249 -15.92 -6.06 -11.88
C MET A 249 -15.83 -4.53 -11.76
N ASP A 250 -16.96 -3.82 -11.77
CA ASP A 250 -17.02 -2.38 -11.47
C ASP A 250 -16.89 -2.08 -9.97
N PHE A 251 -17.02 -3.12 -9.15
CA PHE A 251 -17.06 -3.05 -7.70
C PHE A 251 -15.88 -3.79 -7.08
N ARG A 252 -15.45 -3.29 -5.93
CA ARG A 252 -14.37 -3.86 -5.15
C ARG A 252 -14.87 -4.16 -3.75
N LEU A 253 -14.73 -5.42 -3.34
CA LEU A 253 -15.25 -5.92 -2.08
C LEU A 253 -14.08 -6.11 -1.12
N PHE A 254 -14.04 -5.36 -0.02
CA PHE A 254 -12.97 -5.43 0.97
C PHE A 254 -13.45 -6.03 2.29
N LEU A 255 -12.71 -7.01 2.81
CA LEU A 255 -12.84 -7.46 4.20
C LEU A 255 -11.75 -6.84 5.06
N GLY A 256 -12.16 -6.26 6.18
CA GLY A 256 -11.27 -5.47 7.03
C GLY A 256 -10.84 -4.15 6.39
N ARG A 257 -10.11 -3.37 7.17
CA ARG A 257 -9.62 -2.02 6.82
C ARG A 257 -8.38 -1.72 7.65
N ARG A 258 -7.60 -0.71 7.25
CA ARG A 258 -6.61 -0.07 8.12
C ARG A 258 -7.17 1.19 8.75
N THR A 259 -6.85 1.40 10.04
CA THR A 259 -7.26 2.59 10.79
C THR A 259 -6.10 3.17 11.55
N TRP A 260 -6.00 4.50 11.53
CA TRP A 260 -5.06 5.28 12.33
C TRP A 260 -5.84 6.23 13.22
N GLY A 261 -5.46 6.33 14.49
CA GLY A 261 -5.87 7.39 15.37
C GLY A 261 -5.37 8.77 14.91
N PRO A 262 -5.86 9.86 15.54
CA PRO A 262 -5.41 11.22 15.22
C PRO A 262 -3.88 11.38 15.30
N GLY A 263 -3.26 11.81 14.21
CA GLY A 263 -1.82 12.04 14.12
C GLY A 263 -0.96 10.79 13.95
N GLU A 264 -1.52 9.58 14.00
CA GLU A 264 -0.75 8.34 13.88
C GLU A 264 -0.19 8.16 12.46
N LEU A 265 -1.02 8.36 11.43
CA LEU A 265 -0.58 8.23 10.05
C LEU A 265 0.52 9.26 9.72
N GLU A 266 0.39 10.48 10.21
CA GLU A 266 1.38 11.53 10.02
C GLU A 266 2.72 11.16 10.64
N ARG A 267 2.71 10.52 11.82
CA ARG A 267 3.93 9.97 12.43
C ARG A 267 4.54 8.86 11.58
N GLU A 268 3.73 7.94 11.07
CA GLU A 268 4.24 6.86 10.20
C GLU A 268 4.81 7.38 8.87
N ILE A 269 4.21 8.43 8.29
CA ILE A 269 4.76 9.11 7.12
C ILE A 269 6.10 9.77 7.46
N GLN A 270 6.22 10.43 8.61
CA GLN A 270 7.48 11.04 9.08
C GLN A 270 8.58 10.00 9.33
N HIS A 271 8.24 8.81 9.82
CA HIS A 271 9.18 7.68 9.96
C HIS A 271 9.45 6.95 8.64
N GLY A 272 8.87 7.40 7.52
CA GLY A 272 9.12 6.84 6.20
C GLY A 272 8.42 5.50 5.93
N TYR A 273 7.42 5.10 6.73
CA TYR A 273 6.69 3.85 6.50
C TYR A 273 5.86 3.93 5.22
N TRP A 274 5.16 5.06 5.06
CA TRP A 274 4.25 5.31 3.95
C TRP A 274 4.74 6.45 3.05
N GLN A 275 4.43 6.33 1.76
CA GLN A 275 4.50 7.42 0.80
C GLN A 275 3.08 7.77 0.34
N PRO A 276 2.56 8.95 0.71
CA PRO A 276 1.30 9.46 0.16
C PRO A 276 1.39 9.76 -1.33
N ALA A 277 0.32 9.50 -2.05
CA ALA A 277 0.20 9.85 -3.46
C ALA A 277 -1.22 10.27 -3.83
N ALA A 278 -1.35 11.35 -4.59
CA ALA A 278 -2.57 11.65 -5.33
C ALA A 278 -2.63 10.72 -6.55
N CYS A 279 -3.83 10.31 -6.96
CA CYS A 279 -3.98 9.49 -8.15
C CYS A 279 -5.29 9.75 -8.90
N SER A 280 -5.30 9.38 -10.17
CA SER A 280 -6.52 9.29 -10.97
C SER A 280 -7.42 8.16 -10.46
N ARG A 281 -8.73 8.38 -10.49
CA ARG A 281 -9.77 7.38 -10.20
C ARG A 281 -9.54 5.99 -10.84
N PRO A 282 -9.20 5.86 -12.14
CA PRO A 282 -8.95 4.55 -12.73
C PRO A 282 -7.78 3.78 -12.11
N VAL A 283 -6.80 4.46 -11.51
CA VAL A 283 -5.71 3.82 -10.75
C VAL A 283 -6.23 3.30 -9.41
N ALA A 284 -6.99 4.11 -8.66
CA ALA A 284 -7.56 3.72 -7.36
C ALA A 284 -8.54 2.53 -7.46
N LEU A 285 -9.32 2.46 -8.54
CA LEU A 285 -10.36 1.44 -8.72
C LEU A 285 -9.88 0.19 -9.49
N LYS A 286 -8.62 0.16 -9.96
CA LYS A 286 -8.09 -0.91 -10.83
C LYS A 286 -8.06 -2.30 -10.19
N GLN A 287 -8.79 -3.26 -10.76
CA GLN A 287 -8.80 -4.64 -10.28
C GLN A 287 -7.39 -5.27 -10.31
N CYS A 288 -6.95 -5.89 -9.21
CA CYS A 288 -5.60 -6.43 -9.07
C CYS A 288 -5.57 -7.95 -9.28
N LEU A 289 -6.02 -8.39 -10.46
CA LEU A 289 -6.08 -9.80 -10.85
C LEU A 289 -5.21 -10.03 -12.06
N ALA A 290 -4.22 -10.93 -11.92
CA ALA A 290 -3.32 -11.31 -13.02
C ALA A 290 -2.72 -10.10 -13.77
N LEU A 291 -2.41 -9.01 -13.04
CA LEU A 291 -1.81 -7.82 -13.63
C LEU A 291 -0.44 -8.19 -14.22
N PRO A 292 -0.06 -7.64 -15.39
CA PRO A 292 1.28 -7.86 -15.96
C PRO A 292 2.39 -7.30 -15.07
N LYS A 293 2.04 -6.35 -14.19
CA LYS A 293 2.91 -5.72 -13.22
C LYS A 293 2.12 -5.52 -11.91
N PRO A 294 2.71 -5.80 -10.73
CA PRO A 294 2.04 -5.53 -9.47
C PRO A 294 1.67 -4.04 -9.34
N LEU A 295 0.50 -3.73 -8.80
CA LEU A 295 -0.02 -2.35 -8.69
C LEU A 295 0.97 -1.39 -8.02
N TRP A 296 1.70 -1.85 -6.99
CA TRP A 296 2.70 -1.04 -6.31
C TRP A 296 3.76 -0.49 -7.26
N HIS A 297 4.31 -1.35 -8.14
CA HIS A 297 5.31 -0.94 -9.13
C HIS A 297 4.73 0.02 -10.17
N GLU A 298 3.49 -0.22 -10.59
CA GLU A 298 2.78 0.66 -11.54
C GLU A 298 2.60 2.08 -10.97
N VAL A 299 2.13 2.19 -9.72
CA VAL A 299 1.93 3.51 -9.08
C VAL A 299 3.28 4.21 -8.82
N MET A 300 4.31 3.47 -8.40
CA MET A 300 5.67 4.02 -8.25
C MET A 300 6.24 4.55 -9.57
N GLU A 301 5.96 3.88 -10.70
CA GLU A 301 6.36 4.36 -12.03
C GLU A 301 5.58 5.60 -12.47
N LEU A 302 4.26 5.65 -12.20
CA LEU A 302 3.41 6.80 -12.48
C LEU A 302 3.87 8.04 -11.72
N MET A 303 4.27 7.89 -10.44
CA MET A 303 4.87 9.00 -9.66
C MET A 303 6.19 9.51 -10.24
N GLY A 304 6.90 8.68 -11.02
CA GLY A 304 8.14 9.07 -11.70
C GLY A 304 9.32 9.33 -10.75
N GLY A 305 10.34 10.02 -11.26
CA GLY A 305 11.51 10.44 -10.47
C GLY A 305 12.19 9.31 -9.71
N SER A 306 12.49 9.55 -8.43
CA SER A 306 13.10 8.57 -7.52
C SER A 306 12.23 7.33 -7.31
N PHE A 307 10.91 7.45 -7.35
CA PHE A 307 9.99 6.33 -7.14
C PHE A 307 10.04 5.31 -8.28
N LYS A 308 10.21 5.78 -9.52
CA LYS A 308 10.43 4.90 -10.68
C LYS A 308 11.73 4.10 -10.52
N GLU A 309 12.79 4.73 -10.00
CA GLU A 309 14.06 4.04 -9.73
C GLU A 309 13.94 3.03 -8.59
N LEU A 310 13.26 3.38 -7.49
CA LEU A 310 12.96 2.45 -6.40
C LEU A 310 12.17 1.23 -6.89
N SER A 311 11.19 1.43 -7.77
CA SER A 311 10.43 0.34 -8.39
C SER A 311 11.35 -0.63 -9.15
N ARG A 312 12.31 -0.10 -9.90
CA ARG A 312 13.28 -0.89 -10.67
C ARG A 312 14.22 -1.70 -9.77
N LEU A 313 14.71 -1.08 -8.70
CA LEU A 313 15.60 -1.72 -7.73
C LEU A 313 14.90 -2.89 -7.04
N GLU A 314 13.65 -2.69 -6.61
CA GLU A 314 12.82 -3.73 -5.99
C GLU A 314 12.53 -4.92 -6.93
N ILE A 315 12.37 -4.68 -8.24
CA ILE A 315 12.21 -5.77 -9.22
C ILE A 315 13.52 -6.56 -9.35
N THR A 316 14.66 -5.85 -9.46
CA THR A 316 15.98 -6.47 -9.66
C THR A 316 16.38 -7.31 -8.45
N LYS A 317 16.12 -6.81 -7.24
CA LYS A 317 16.37 -7.55 -6.00
C LYS A 317 15.69 -8.92 -5.96
N ARG A 318 14.56 -9.07 -6.64
CA ARG A 318 13.86 -10.37 -6.72
C ARG A 318 14.41 -11.29 -7.80
N SER A 319 14.82 -10.77 -8.96
CA SER A 319 15.40 -11.63 -10.00
C SER A 319 16.65 -12.36 -9.51
N ASP A 320 17.38 -11.72 -8.60
CA ASP A 320 18.58 -12.30 -7.97
C ASP A 320 18.24 -13.41 -6.94
N LEU A 321 16.97 -13.55 -6.53
CA LEU A 321 16.48 -14.63 -5.65
C LEU A 321 15.90 -15.82 -6.43
N GLU A 322 15.68 -15.69 -7.75
CA GLU A 322 15.14 -16.74 -8.62
C GLU A 322 16.23 -17.53 -9.36
N THR A 323 17.51 -17.18 -9.18
CA THR A 323 18.70 -17.90 -9.68
C THR A 323 19.36 -18.75 -8.61
#